data_AF-A0A517RGD5-F1
#
_entry.id   AF-A0A517RGD5-F1
#
_cell.length_a   1.000
_cell.length_b   1.000
_cell.length_c   1.000
_cell.angle_alpha   90.00
_cell.angle_beta   90.00
_cell.angle_gamma   90.00
#
_symmetry.space_group_name_H-M   'P 1'
#
loop_
_entity.id
_entity.type
_entity.pdbx_description
1 polymer ?
#
loop_
_entity_poly.entity_id
_entity_poly.type
_entity_poly.pdbx_seq_one_letter_code
_entity_poly.pdbx_strand_id
1 'polypeptide(L)'
;MKHRLNEFWQRRAEWRPGLIIMFVAAFVFTYTFQAPLTLGRLHHNLPLILRIVAAGIFLWGFHQVLISFFPKLKRFQLKRIGRNRVSLPRDGVVYLLIMMVLFVGSVLSRENMLMLVFAMMTGPFVLNGWITYSMLKNIKLKRITPQRVMVGETFTAEIILENNKRLIAAYLMEVNDSFSNRDDQLEASVVFRRVGPRQNLSAHYYAKLKHRGIYQFGPLQVSTRYPLGLVKRGAIFSEYSEIIVHPQIGRLSSHWADDFFSIAEMAQQNQSRRGVFDDEFNHIREYRSGDSQRAIHWRSSARQGELMVQEYHQNRNYDLIIGLDLWLPSFANQEQAERVEWAISFVGTLCREHLRYSRDTKLTLVSQGKSLELLEVGIGSMGLEYLLDFLATLEPGKSQTDGEFAKLISQMSSPRSRTVLLTTRNETGSKKHNRLQTIFEEQGVEVHGQWRMIEADPEVLSRWLVLETD
;
A
#
# COMPACT_ATOMS: atom_id res chain seq x y z
N MET A 1 21.93 -14.17 -19.62
CA MET A 1 23.09 -13.41 -20.13
C MET A 1 23.20 -13.47 -21.66
N LYS A 2 23.14 -14.66 -22.29
CA LYS A 2 23.12 -14.86 -23.76
C LYS A 2 22.02 -14.06 -24.50
N HIS A 3 20.81 -14.01 -23.97
CA HIS A 3 19.69 -13.28 -24.59
C HIS A 3 19.92 -11.74 -24.63
N ARG A 4 20.59 -11.17 -23.62
CA ARG A 4 20.94 -9.74 -23.59
C ARG A 4 22.13 -9.40 -24.50
N LEU A 5 23.05 -10.35 -24.69
CA LEU A 5 24.11 -10.21 -25.69
C LEU A 5 23.51 -10.25 -27.10
N ASN A 6 22.59 -11.16 -27.42
CA ASN A 6 21.95 -11.19 -28.74
C ASN A 6 21.14 -9.92 -29.06
N GLU A 7 20.41 -9.36 -28.09
CA GLU A 7 19.76 -8.06 -28.28
C GLU A 7 20.77 -6.91 -28.48
N PHE A 8 21.91 -6.93 -27.77
CA PHE A 8 22.98 -5.96 -27.96
C PHE A 8 23.64 -6.08 -29.35
N TRP A 9 23.80 -7.30 -29.86
CA TRP A 9 24.39 -7.59 -31.17
C TRP A 9 23.44 -7.29 -32.34
N GLN A 10 22.14 -7.56 -32.21
CA GLN A 10 21.15 -7.19 -33.23
C GLN A 10 20.96 -5.67 -33.32
N ARG A 11 21.01 -4.96 -32.19
CA ARG A 11 20.82 -3.49 -32.14
C ARG A 11 22.03 -2.69 -32.64
N ARG A 12 23.15 -3.35 -32.93
CA ARG A 12 24.40 -2.73 -33.41
C ARG A 12 24.22 -2.04 -34.77
N ALA A 13 23.26 -2.48 -35.59
CA ALA A 13 23.02 -1.93 -36.93
C ALA A 13 22.56 -0.46 -36.93
N GLU A 14 21.91 0.00 -35.86
CA GLU A 14 21.27 1.33 -35.83
C GLU A 14 22.25 2.50 -35.59
N TRP A 15 23.32 2.30 -34.80
CA TRP A 15 24.27 3.35 -34.40
C TRP A 15 25.69 3.15 -34.97
N ARG A 16 25.98 1.97 -35.53
CA ARG A 16 27.22 1.70 -36.25
C ARG A 16 27.49 2.67 -37.41
N PRO A 17 26.51 3.03 -38.25
CA PRO A 17 26.75 3.96 -39.36
C PRO A 17 27.22 5.32 -38.83
N GLY A 18 26.55 5.87 -37.81
CA GLY A 18 26.93 7.14 -37.18
C GLY A 18 28.33 7.12 -36.57
N LEU A 19 28.71 6.03 -35.89
CA LEU A 19 30.06 5.85 -35.34
C LEU A 19 31.12 5.73 -36.44
N ILE A 20 30.88 4.91 -37.48
CA ILE A 20 31.80 4.74 -38.60
C ILE A 20 32.02 6.09 -39.30
N ILE A 21 30.94 6.82 -39.56
CA ILE A 21 30.97 8.15 -40.19
C ILE A 21 31.76 9.14 -39.32
N MET A 22 31.59 9.10 -38.00
CA MET A 22 32.34 9.93 -37.05
C MET A 22 33.84 9.59 -37.06
N PHE A 23 34.22 8.30 -37.08
CA PHE A 23 35.62 7.87 -37.14
C PHE A 23 36.27 8.18 -38.49
N VAL A 24 35.57 7.99 -39.60
CA VAL A 24 36.06 8.33 -40.95
C VAL A 24 36.23 9.85 -41.08
N ALA A 25 35.27 10.64 -40.61
CA ALA A 25 35.37 12.09 -40.60
C ALA A 25 36.54 12.58 -39.72
N ALA A 26 36.72 11.99 -38.54
CA ALA A 26 37.86 12.29 -37.68
C ALA A 26 39.21 11.94 -38.34
N PHE A 27 39.27 10.81 -39.05
CA PHE A 27 40.47 10.38 -39.78
C PHE A 27 40.80 11.32 -40.96
N VAL A 28 39.81 11.70 -41.75
CA VAL A 28 39.99 12.67 -42.85
C VAL A 28 40.43 14.03 -42.29
N PHE A 29 39.83 14.45 -41.17
CA PHE A 29 40.19 15.68 -40.49
C PHE A 29 41.66 15.66 -40.03
N THR A 30 42.11 14.61 -39.35
CA THR A 30 43.51 14.50 -38.88
C THR A 30 44.51 14.35 -40.02
N TYR A 31 44.17 13.61 -41.08
CA TYR A 31 45.02 13.44 -42.27
C TYR A 31 45.34 14.78 -42.95
N THR A 32 44.38 15.72 -42.98
CA THR A 32 44.60 17.06 -43.56
C THR A 32 45.61 17.91 -42.78
N PHE A 33 45.93 17.57 -41.54
CA PHE A 33 46.98 18.23 -40.75
C PHE A 33 48.36 17.60 -40.97
N GLN A 34 48.42 16.28 -41.21
CA GLN A 34 49.68 15.56 -41.40
C GLN A 34 50.24 15.67 -42.83
N ALA A 35 49.38 15.91 -43.83
CA ALA A 35 49.77 15.91 -45.24
C ALA A 35 49.45 17.22 -46.01
N PRO A 36 49.83 18.42 -45.50
CA PRO A 36 49.46 19.69 -46.13
C PRO A 36 50.15 19.90 -47.49
N LEU A 37 51.40 19.44 -47.64
CA LEU A 37 52.21 19.62 -48.85
C LEU A 37 51.75 18.74 -50.03
N THR A 38 51.18 17.57 -49.77
CA THR A 38 50.68 16.65 -50.81
C THR A 38 49.30 17.09 -51.31
N LEU A 39 48.41 17.51 -50.40
CA LEU A 39 47.07 18.02 -50.74
C LEU A 39 47.11 19.44 -51.33
N GLY A 40 48.03 20.30 -50.87
CA GLY A 40 48.20 21.65 -51.37
C GLY A 40 48.71 21.73 -52.82
N ARG A 41 49.37 20.66 -53.32
CA ARG A 41 49.78 20.54 -54.74
C ARG A 41 48.60 20.35 -55.70
N LEU A 42 47.47 19.83 -55.23
CA LEU A 42 46.25 19.67 -56.04
C LEU A 42 45.46 20.98 -56.13
N HIS A 43 45.24 21.66 -55.01
CA HIS A 43 44.59 22.98 -54.99
C HIS A 43 44.84 23.68 -53.64
N HIS A 44 45.12 24.99 -53.66
CA HIS A 44 45.55 25.75 -52.47
C HIS A 44 44.55 25.68 -51.30
N ASN A 45 43.25 25.72 -51.59
CA ASN A 45 42.17 25.71 -50.57
C ASN A 45 41.65 24.31 -50.20
N LEU A 46 42.13 23.24 -50.86
CA LEU A 46 41.61 21.88 -50.65
C LEU A 46 41.70 21.39 -49.20
N PRO A 47 42.82 21.63 -48.46
CA PRO A 47 42.92 21.21 -47.07
C PRO A 47 41.91 21.91 -46.16
N LEU A 48 41.62 23.20 -46.41
CA LEU A 48 40.66 23.97 -45.63
C LEU A 48 39.22 23.47 -45.86
N ILE A 49 38.85 23.22 -47.11
CA ILE A 49 37.53 22.72 -47.48
C ILE A 49 37.30 21.33 -46.87
N LEU A 50 38.28 20.43 -46.98
CA LEU A 50 38.21 19.08 -46.39
C LEU A 50 38.04 19.12 -44.86
N ARG A 51 38.67 20.07 -44.16
CA ARG A 51 38.50 20.25 -42.72
C ARG A 51 37.08 20.69 -42.34
N ILE A 52 36.52 21.67 -43.05
CA ILE A 52 35.16 22.18 -42.79
C ILE A 52 34.14 21.06 -43.05
N VAL A 53 34.28 20.34 -44.17
CA VAL A 53 33.40 19.23 -44.53
C VAL A 53 33.51 18.08 -43.53
N ALA A 54 34.74 17.69 -43.14
CA ALA A 54 34.95 16.64 -42.15
C ALA A 54 34.40 17.03 -40.76
N ALA A 55 34.56 18.30 -40.34
CA ALA A 55 33.96 18.79 -39.10
C ALA A 55 32.43 18.76 -39.13
N GLY A 56 31.81 19.14 -40.25
CA GLY A 56 30.36 19.06 -40.44
C GLY A 56 29.84 17.62 -40.41
N ILE A 57 30.53 16.69 -41.07
CA ILE A 57 30.17 15.26 -41.08
C ILE A 57 30.37 14.64 -39.68
N PHE A 58 31.42 15.04 -38.96
CA PHE A 58 31.65 14.62 -37.58
C PHE A 58 30.52 15.09 -36.65
N LEU A 59 30.13 16.35 -36.73
CA LEU A 59 29.03 16.91 -35.94
C LEU A 59 27.69 16.24 -36.27
N TRP A 60 27.44 15.94 -37.54
CA TRP A 60 26.25 15.21 -37.97
C TRP A 60 26.25 13.76 -37.48
N GLY A 61 27.37 13.05 -37.60
CA GLY A 61 27.54 11.70 -37.06
C GLY A 61 27.38 11.65 -35.55
N PHE A 62 27.95 12.63 -34.84
CA PHE A 62 27.78 12.80 -33.40
C PHE A 62 26.31 13.03 -33.02
N HIS A 63 25.61 13.94 -33.73
CA HIS A 63 24.19 14.20 -33.53
C HIS A 63 23.31 12.96 -33.78
N GLN A 64 23.62 12.15 -34.80
CA GLN A 64 22.91 10.89 -35.07
C GLN A 64 23.09 9.85 -33.96
N VAL A 65 24.32 9.71 -33.45
CA VAL A 65 24.61 8.85 -32.29
C VAL A 65 23.87 9.36 -31.06
N LEU A 66 23.86 10.69 -30.84
CA LEU A 66 23.13 11.36 -29.77
C LEU A 66 21.63 11.01 -29.83
N ILE A 67 20.95 11.27 -30.95
CA ILE A 67 19.51 11.00 -31.11
C ILE A 67 19.18 9.51 -30.94
N SER A 68 20.03 8.63 -31.43
CA SER A 68 19.79 7.18 -31.39
C SER A 68 19.97 6.57 -29.99
N PHE A 69 20.85 7.14 -29.16
CA PHE A 69 21.10 6.70 -27.79
C PHE A 69 20.12 7.29 -26.77
N PHE A 70 19.71 8.55 -26.95
CA PHE A 70 19.04 9.36 -25.93
C PHE A 70 17.63 8.90 -25.50
N PRO A 71 16.70 8.45 -26.37
CA PRO A 71 15.39 7.97 -25.93
C PRO A 71 15.46 6.62 -25.22
N LYS A 72 16.52 5.83 -25.44
CA LYS A 72 16.71 4.51 -24.82
C LYS A 72 17.29 4.58 -23.40
N LEU A 73 17.99 5.67 -23.05
CA LEU A 73 18.46 5.97 -21.69
C LEU A 73 17.32 6.29 -20.70
N LYS A 74 16.17 6.79 -21.18
CA LYS A 74 14.96 6.97 -20.35
C LYS A 74 14.43 5.63 -19.81
N ARG A 75 14.53 4.54 -20.57
CA ARG A 75 14.04 3.20 -20.19
C ARG A 75 14.93 2.44 -19.19
N PHE A 76 16.15 2.92 -18.92
CA PHE A 76 17.04 2.34 -17.91
C PHE A 76 16.85 2.96 -16.52
N GLN A 77 15.95 3.93 -16.40
CA GLN A 77 15.50 4.43 -15.11
C GLN A 77 14.38 3.51 -14.58
N LEU A 78 14.49 3.13 -13.31
CA LEU A 78 13.48 2.45 -12.48
C LEU A 78 13.33 0.92 -12.57
N LYS A 79 14.41 0.12 -12.48
CA LYS A 79 14.27 -1.26 -11.96
C LYS A 79 15.32 -1.63 -10.92
N ARG A 80 14.84 -1.88 -9.69
CA ARG A 80 15.48 -2.42 -8.47
C ARG A 80 17.01 -2.36 -8.47
N ILE A 81 17.55 -1.32 -7.83
CA ILE A 81 19.00 -1.11 -7.66
C ILE A 81 19.50 -2.04 -6.56
N GLY A 82 20.04 -3.22 -6.89
CA GLY A 82 20.74 -4.09 -5.93
C GLY A 82 21.84 -3.40 -5.12
N ARG A 83 22.20 -3.95 -3.96
CA ARG A 83 23.23 -3.44 -3.03
C ARG A 83 24.51 -3.08 -3.81
N ASN A 84 24.88 -1.79 -3.81
CA ASN A 84 26.04 -1.21 -4.50
C ASN A 84 26.01 -1.13 -6.05
N ARG A 85 24.84 -0.97 -6.71
CA ARG A 85 24.87 -0.63 -8.14
C ARG A 85 25.22 0.85 -8.38
N VAL A 86 26.32 1.06 -9.09
CA VAL A 86 26.72 2.33 -9.69
C VAL A 86 25.99 2.48 -11.03
N SER A 87 25.42 3.64 -11.29
CA SER A 87 24.81 3.99 -12.57
C SER A 87 25.33 5.34 -13.03
N LEU A 88 25.54 5.49 -14.34
CA LEU A 88 25.95 6.74 -14.94
C LEU A 88 24.68 7.51 -15.38
N PRO A 89 24.35 8.64 -14.74
CA PRO A 89 23.33 9.56 -15.25
C PRO A 89 23.76 10.14 -16.60
N ARG A 90 22.82 10.81 -17.29
CA ARG A 90 23.06 11.33 -18.64
C ARG A 90 24.29 12.24 -18.69
N ASP A 91 24.42 13.11 -17.70
CA ASP A 91 25.53 14.07 -17.61
C ASP A 91 26.88 13.35 -17.48
N GLY A 92 26.92 12.27 -16.69
CA GLY A 92 28.10 11.40 -16.57
C GLY A 92 28.47 10.66 -17.87
N VAL A 93 27.47 10.22 -18.64
CA VAL A 93 27.70 9.58 -19.95
C VAL A 93 28.25 10.59 -20.94
N VAL A 94 27.66 11.78 -21.03
CA VAL A 94 28.14 12.85 -21.93
C VAL A 94 29.56 13.25 -21.55
N TYR A 95 29.84 13.41 -20.25
CA TYR A 95 31.17 13.71 -19.74
C TYR A 95 32.21 12.65 -20.16
N LEU A 96 31.88 11.36 -20.02
CA LEU A 96 32.74 10.26 -20.46
C LEU A 96 32.96 10.24 -21.98
N LEU A 97 31.94 10.56 -22.78
CA LEU A 97 32.09 10.63 -24.23
C LEU A 97 33.04 11.77 -24.64
N ILE A 98 32.91 12.94 -24.02
CA ILE A 98 33.84 14.06 -24.24
C ILE A 98 35.25 13.66 -23.84
N MET A 99 35.42 13.05 -22.66
CA MET A 99 36.72 12.52 -22.21
C MET A 99 37.31 11.51 -23.20
N MET A 100 36.49 10.62 -23.76
CA MET A 100 36.94 9.63 -24.74
C MET A 100 37.41 10.29 -26.04
N VAL A 101 36.67 11.30 -26.54
CA VAL A 101 37.07 12.06 -27.73
C VAL A 101 38.38 12.81 -27.48
N LEU A 102 38.52 13.47 -26.32
CA LEU A 102 39.76 14.17 -25.95
C LEU A 102 40.94 13.23 -25.80
N PHE A 103 40.72 12.04 -25.21
CA PHE A 103 41.74 11.02 -25.07
C PHE A 103 42.23 10.52 -26.44
N VAL A 104 41.30 10.14 -27.32
CA VAL A 104 41.63 9.68 -28.68
C VAL A 104 42.31 10.80 -29.47
N GLY A 105 41.78 12.02 -29.40
CA GLY A 105 42.37 13.19 -30.04
C GLY A 105 43.79 13.47 -29.56
N SER A 106 44.03 13.38 -28.25
CA SER A 106 45.37 13.54 -27.65
C SER A 106 46.35 12.49 -28.14
N VAL A 107 45.95 11.21 -28.15
CA VAL A 107 46.81 10.10 -28.59
C VAL A 107 47.15 10.21 -30.08
N LEU A 108 46.18 10.60 -30.92
CA LEU A 108 46.37 10.70 -32.37
C LEU A 108 47.19 11.92 -32.78
N SER A 109 46.94 13.07 -32.17
CA SER A 109 47.58 14.34 -32.53
C SER A 109 48.99 14.50 -31.96
N ARG A 110 49.37 13.70 -30.95
CA ARG A 110 50.59 13.87 -30.14
C ARG A 110 50.69 15.26 -29.48
N GLU A 111 49.57 15.96 -29.35
CA GLU A 111 49.49 17.28 -28.72
C GLU A 111 49.36 17.14 -27.20
N ASN A 112 50.29 17.76 -26.46
CA ASN A 112 50.32 17.70 -25.00
C ASN A 112 49.15 18.45 -24.34
N MET A 113 48.56 19.45 -25.00
CA MET A 113 47.49 20.25 -24.44
C MET A 113 46.18 19.46 -24.28
N LEU A 114 45.83 18.61 -25.24
CA LEU A 114 44.64 17.74 -25.13
C LEU A 114 44.79 16.71 -24.01
N MET A 115 46.03 16.24 -23.77
CA MET A 115 46.34 15.35 -22.67
C MET A 115 46.11 16.03 -21.32
N LEU A 116 46.52 17.30 -21.21
CA LEU A 116 46.31 18.10 -20.00
C LEU A 116 44.81 18.29 -19.70
N VAL A 117 44.00 18.64 -20.71
CA VAL A 117 42.54 18.80 -20.54
C VAL A 117 41.89 17.47 -20.14
N PHE A 118 42.28 16.37 -20.79
CA PHE A 118 41.81 15.04 -20.41
C PHE A 118 42.16 14.69 -18.96
N ALA A 119 43.39 14.96 -18.52
CA ALA A 119 43.84 14.73 -17.15
C ALA A 119 43.05 15.59 -16.15
N MET A 120 42.84 16.88 -16.45
CA MET A 120 42.01 17.78 -15.63
C MET A 120 40.56 17.31 -15.53
N MET A 121 39.99 16.76 -16.60
CA MET A 121 38.63 16.22 -16.58
C MET A 121 38.53 14.89 -15.81
N THR A 122 39.59 14.08 -15.82
CA THR A 122 39.61 12.80 -15.11
C THR A 122 39.46 12.99 -13.60
N GLY A 123 40.11 14.02 -13.04
CA GLY A 123 40.09 14.32 -11.60
C GLY A 123 38.67 14.44 -11.01
N PRO A 124 37.82 15.37 -11.47
CA PRO A 124 36.45 15.54 -11.01
C PRO A 124 35.59 14.29 -11.14
N PHE A 125 35.77 13.50 -12.20
CA PHE A 125 35.03 12.26 -12.41
C PHE A 125 35.38 11.20 -11.36
N VAL A 126 36.68 10.98 -11.13
CA VAL A 126 37.19 10.05 -10.10
C VAL A 126 36.78 10.54 -8.71
N LEU A 127 36.92 11.85 -8.45
CA LEU A 127 36.53 12.47 -7.19
C LEU A 127 35.04 12.28 -6.90
N ASN A 128 34.16 12.52 -7.87
CA ASN A 128 32.72 12.30 -7.70
C ASN A 128 32.40 10.83 -7.43
N GLY A 129 33.05 9.89 -8.12
CA GLY A 129 32.93 8.46 -7.85
C GLY A 129 33.36 8.08 -6.43
N TRP A 130 34.48 8.64 -5.95
CA TRP A 130 35.00 8.39 -4.60
C TRP A 130 34.12 9.01 -3.51
N ILE A 131 33.64 10.24 -3.71
CA ILE A 131 32.75 10.94 -2.77
C ILE A 131 31.41 10.19 -2.66
N THR A 132 30.76 9.85 -3.79
CA THR A 132 29.47 9.13 -3.78
C THR A 132 29.59 7.74 -3.12
N TYR A 133 30.71 7.05 -3.31
CA TYR A 133 31.02 5.81 -2.57
C TYR A 133 31.13 6.06 -1.06
N SER A 134 31.92 7.06 -0.68
CA SER A 134 32.20 7.37 0.73
C SER A 134 30.95 7.85 1.49
N MET A 135 30.03 8.54 0.82
CA MET A 135 28.76 9.01 1.42
C MET A 135 27.82 7.86 1.81
N LEU A 136 27.76 6.80 1.00
CA LEU A 136 26.88 5.64 1.25
C LEU A 136 27.47 4.65 2.27
N LYS A 137 28.75 4.75 2.59
CA LYS A 137 29.39 3.90 3.59
C LYS A 137 28.93 4.27 5.00
N ASN A 138 28.72 3.27 5.85
CA ASN A 138 28.39 3.43 7.28
C ASN A 138 27.19 4.36 7.56
N ILE A 139 26.19 4.36 6.69
CA ILE A 139 24.87 4.92 7.00
C ILE A 139 23.95 3.80 7.49
N LYS A 140 23.02 4.12 8.37
CA LYS A 140 21.89 3.25 8.71
C LYS A 140 20.60 3.98 8.36
N LEU A 141 19.62 3.23 7.92
CA LEU A 141 18.26 3.71 7.70
C LEU A 141 17.36 2.93 8.64
N LYS A 142 16.40 3.62 9.24
CA LYS A 142 15.31 3.02 10.00
C LYS A 142 14.00 3.59 9.49
N ARG A 143 12.96 2.75 9.48
CA ARG A 143 11.60 3.18 9.17
C ARG A 143 10.73 3.04 10.41
N ILE A 144 9.96 4.07 10.70
CA ILE A 144 8.91 4.05 11.71
C ILE A 144 7.58 4.29 11.00
N THR A 145 6.70 3.30 11.09
CA THR A 145 5.35 3.33 10.54
C THR A 145 4.37 2.91 11.62
N PRO A 146 3.11 3.39 11.57
CA PRO A 146 2.06 2.80 12.41
C PRO A 146 1.88 1.32 12.06
N GLN A 147 1.46 0.52 13.03
CA GLN A 147 1.18 -0.91 12.81
C GLN A 147 -0.14 -1.12 12.06
N ARG A 148 -1.08 -0.20 12.23
CA ARG A 148 -2.46 -0.28 11.72
C ARG A 148 -2.93 1.08 11.25
N VAL A 149 -3.68 1.09 10.16
CA VAL A 149 -4.33 2.29 9.58
C VAL A 149 -5.66 1.89 8.98
N MET A 150 -6.64 2.80 8.87
CA MET A 150 -7.87 2.50 8.14
C MET A 150 -7.73 2.79 6.65
N VAL A 151 -8.50 2.09 5.82
CA VAL A 151 -8.64 2.43 4.39
C VAL A 151 -9.01 3.91 4.26
N GLY A 152 -8.28 4.60 3.40
CA GLY A 152 -8.51 6.01 3.10
C GLY A 152 -8.00 7.00 4.15
N GLU A 153 -7.49 6.53 5.29
CA GLU A 153 -6.81 7.37 6.28
C GLU A 153 -5.42 7.79 5.76
N THR A 154 -5.03 9.04 6.04
CA THR A 154 -3.67 9.51 5.73
C THR A 154 -2.77 9.22 6.91
N PHE A 155 -1.75 8.39 6.71
CA PHE A 155 -0.76 8.09 7.73
C PHE A 155 0.59 8.74 7.42
N THR A 156 1.40 8.90 8.47
CA THR A 156 2.76 9.44 8.36
C THR A 156 3.76 8.30 8.54
N ALA A 157 4.69 8.18 7.60
CA ALA A 157 5.85 7.31 7.73
C ALA A 157 7.09 8.16 7.98
N GLU A 158 7.87 7.80 8.98
CA GLU A 158 9.14 8.45 9.31
C GLU A 158 10.31 7.59 8.85
N ILE A 159 11.25 8.22 8.14
CA ILE A 159 12.53 7.63 7.75
C ILE A 159 13.63 8.35 8.53
N ILE A 160 14.43 7.59 9.26
CA ILE A 160 15.56 8.11 10.01
C ILE A 160 16.85 7.70 9.31
N LEU A 161 17.68 8.68 8.94
CA LEU A 161 19.01 8.46 8.38
C LEU A 161 20.06 8.76 9.45
N GLU A 162 20.77 7.72 9.89
CA GLU A 162 21.90 7.82 10.82
C GLU A 162 23.22 7.81 10.05
N ASN A 163 24.01 8.87 10.18
CA ASN A 163 25.34 8.96 9.61
C ASN A 163 26.42 8.64 10.66
N ASN A 164 26.91 7.40 10.67
CA ASN A 164 27.93 6.95 11.64
C ASN A 164 29.38 7.28 11.22
N LYS A 165 29.57 8.12 10.20
CA LYS A 165 30.90 8.57 9.76
C LYS A 165 31.42 9.68 10.66
N ARG A 166 32.75 9.73 10.85
CA ARG A 166 33.42 10.74 11.70
C ARG A 166 33.65 12.08 10.99
N LEU A 167 33.95 12.06 9.68
CA LEU A 167 34.42 13.25 8.95
C LEU A 167 33.51 13.65 7.78
N ILE A 168 32.80 12.70 7.17
CA ILE A 168 32.07 12.93 5.92
C ILE A 168 30.57 13.06 6.20
N ALA A 169 29.98 14.18 5.80
CA ALA A 169 28.54 14.36 5.78
C ALA A 169 27.90 13.66 4.57
N ALA A 170 26.68 13.17 4.73
CA ALA A 170 25.88 12.63 3.63
C ALA A 170 25.04 13.77 3.04
N TYR A 171 25.22 14.06 1.75
CA TYR A 171 24.53 15.15 1.06
C TYR A 171 23.59 14.61 -0.01
N LEU A 172 22.44 15.28 -0.15
CA LEU A 172 21.41 15.01 -1.15
C LEU A 172 21.12 13.51 -1.27
N MET A 173 20.77 12.88 -0.14
CA MET A 173 20.42 11.47 -0.08
C MET A 173 18.93 11.33 -0.39
N GLU A 174 18.62 10.71 -1.50
CA GLU A 174 17.27 10.34 -1.91
C GLU A 174 16.98 8.94 -1.36
N VAL A 175 16.00 8.80 -0.47
CA VAL A 175 15.54 7.51 0.06
C VAL A 175 14.17 7.22 -0.53
N ASN A 176 14.06 6.11 -1.23
CA ASN A 176 12.82 5.59 -1.79
C ASN A 176 12.35 4.42 -0.93
N ASP A 177 11.08 4.47 -0.57
CA ASP A 177 10.38 3.42 0.15
C ASP A 177 9.29 2.85 -0.77
N SER A 178 9.34 1.54 -1.00
CA SER A 178 8.35 0.84 -1.82
C SER A 178 7.47 0.02 -0.91
N PHE A 179 6.16 0.09 -1.11
CA PHE A 179 5.20 -0.72 -0.36
C PHE A 179 4.11 -1.23 -1.28
N SER A 180 3.71 -2.47 -1.04
CA SER A 180 2.76 -3.16 -1.90
C SER A 180 1.88 -4.12 -1.14
N ASN A 181 0.67 -4.27 -1.65
CA ASN A 181 -0.25 -5.36 -1.34
C ASN A 181 -0.55 -6.09 -2.66
N ARG A 182 -1.46 -7.07 -2.64
CA ARG A 182 -1.97 -7.79 -3.81
C ARG A 182 -2.49 -6.84 -4.90
N ASP A 183 -3.20 -5.79 -4.51
CA ASP A 183 -3.90 -4.90 -5.45
C ASP A 183 -3.14 -3.60 -5.75
N ASP A 184 -2.31 -3.13 -4.80
CA ASP A 184 -1.61 -1.86 -4.88
C ASP A 184 -0.08 -2.02 -4.89
N GLN A 185 0.58 -1.26 -5.77
CA GLN A 185 2.04 -1.07 -5.73
C GLN A 185 2.36 0.43 -5.70
N LEU A 186 2.91 0.90 -4.59
CA LEU A 186 3.13 2.31 -4.31
C LEU A 186 4.61 2.56 -3.97
N GLU A 187 5.07 3.77 -4.28
CA GLU A 187 6.43 4.23 -3.97
C GLU A 187 6.36 5.65 -3.40
N ALA A 188 7.08 5.89 -2.31
CA ALA A 188 7.28 7.20 -1.72
C ALA A 188 8.77 7.53 -1.68
N SER A 189 9.12 8.81 -1.70
CA SER A 189 10.51 9.24 -1.57
C SER A 189 10.68 10.44 -0.66
N VAL A 190 11.79 10.46 0.06
CA VAL A 190 12.22 11.56 0.92
C VAL A 190 13.65 11.95 0.58
N VAL A 191 13.97 13.23 0.76
CA VAL A 191 15.30 13.76 0.42
C VAL A 191 15.94 14.41 1.64
N PHE A 192 17.09 13.87 2.05
CA PHE A 192 17.94 14.46 3.07
C PHE A 192 18.97 15.38 2.40
N ARG A 193 18.82 16.70 2.58
CA ARG A 193 19.74 17.69 1.99
C ARG A 193 21.16 17.54 2.53
N ARG A 194 21.29 17.41 3.85
CA ARG A 194 22.56 17.24 4.56
C ARG A 194 22.33 16.51 5.88
N VAL A 195 23.11 15.46 6.12
CA VAL A 195 23.23 14.80 7.43
C VAL A 195 24.69 14.83 7.85
N GLY A 196 24.99 15.58 8.90
CA GLY A 196 26.34 15.80 9.40
C GLY A 196 27.02 14.50 9.86
N PRO A 197 28.35 14.54 10.11
CA PRO A 197 29.05 13.41 10.72
C PRO A 197 28.51 13.12 12.12
N ARG A 198 28.31 11.84 12.47
CA ARG A 198 27.71 11.39 13.74
C ARG A 198 26.34 12.00 14.06
N GLN A 199 25.60 12.40 13.03
CA GLN A 199 24.27 12.97 13.16
C GLN A 199 23.20 12.00 12.65
N ASN A 200 22.02 12.06 13.24
CA ASN A 200 20.78 11.48 12.75
C ASN A 200 19.83 12.59 12.31
N LEU A 201 19.06 12.33 11.25
CA LEU A 201 18.00 13.23 10.80
C LEU A 201 16.79 12.41 10.41
N SER A 202 15.60 12.90 10.72
CA SER A 202 14.33 12.33 10.31
C SER A 202 13.73 13.09 9.14
N ALA A 203 13.05 12.36 8.26
CA ALA A 203 12.22 12.91 7.21
C ALA A 203 10.92 12.10 7.13
N HIS A 204 9.83 12.75 6.77
CA HIS A 204 8.51 12.14 6.78
C HIS A 204 7.89 12.19 5.39
N TYR A 205 7.08 11.18 5.06
CA TYR A 205 6.16 11.23 3.94
C TYR A 205 4.74 10.85 4.41
N TYR A 206 3.75 11.34 3.68
CA TYR A 206 2.35 11.03 3.91
C TYR A 206 1.85 10.10 2.80
N ALA A 207 1.08 9.08 3.17
CA ALA A 207 0.48 8.17 2.22
C ALA A 207 -0.95 7.81 2.64
N LYS A 208 -1.78 7.47 1.66
CA LYS A 208 -3.16 7.04 1.82
C LYS A 208 -3.34 5.74 1.05
N LEU A 209 -3.79 4.69 1.73
CA LEU A 209 -3.96 3.36 1.17
C LEU A 209 -5.43 3.15 0.80
N LYS A 210 -5.68 2.60 -0.39
CA LYS A 210 -7.03 2.51 -0.96
C LYS A 210 -7.69 1.16 -0.72
N HIS A 211 -6.90 0.09 -0.66
CA HIS A 211 -7.40 -1.26 -0.43
C HIS A 211 -6.95 -1.77 0.93
N ARG A 212 -7.82 -2.53 1.61
CA ARG A 212 -7.53 -3.15 2.91
C ARG A 212 -6.50 -4.29 2.77
N GLY A 213 -6.01 -4.79 3.89
CA GLY A 213 -5.10 -5.93 3.95
C GLY A 213 -3.66 -5.56 4.34
N ILE A 214 -2.75 -6.51 4.18
CA ILE A 214 -1.38 -6.39 4.68
C ILE A 214 -0.49 -5.75 3.61
N TYR A 215 0.06 -4.57 3.91
CA TYR A 215 1.06 -3.92 3.07
C TYR A 215 2.46 -4.27 3.52
N GLN A 216 3.23 -4.79 2.59
CA GLN A 216 4.63 -5.12 2.78
C GLN A 216 5.48 -3.92 2.38
N PHE A 217 6.19 -3.33 3.34
CA PHE A 217 7.08 -2.20 3.11
C PHE A 217 8.53 -2.66 2.96
N GLY A 218 9.24 -1.94 2.09
CA GLY A 218 10.65 -2.15 1.81
C GLY A 218 10.93 -3.04 0.60
N PRO A 219 12.22 -3.28 0.32
CA PRO A 219 13.37 -2.74 1.05
C PRO A 219 13.58 -1.25 0.80
N LEU A 220 14.15 -0.53 1.77
CA LEU A 220 14.53 0.89 1.58
C LEU A 220 15.69 1.00 0.59
N GLN A 221 15.57 1.93 -0.35
CA GLN A 221 16.58 2.20 -1.36
C GLN A 221 17.09 3.62 -1.21
N VAL A 222 18.38 3.79 -0.95
CA VAL A 222 19.00 5.12 -0.89
C VAL A 222 19.92 5.35 -2.06
N SER A 223 19.96 6.57 -2.56
CA SER A 223 20.86 6.96 -3.63
C SER A 223 21.34 8.40 -3.53
N THR A 224 22.50 8.68 -4.11
CA THR A 224 23.05 10.03 -4.22
C THR A 224 23.78 10.23 -5.54
N ARG A 225 23.74 11.47 -6.02
CA ARG A 225 24.45 11.97 -7.20
C ARG A 225 25.46 13.08 -6.86
N TYR A 226 25.49 13.51 -5.60
CA TYR A 226 26.26 14.66 -5.16
C TYR A 226 27.78 14.39 -5.19
N PRO A 227 28.65 15.39 -5.46
CA PRO A 227 28.35 16.80 -5.79
C PRO A 227 28.08 17.09 -7.27
N LEU A 228 28.79 16.45 -8.20
CA LEU A 228 28.82 16.87 -9.61
C LEU A 228 27.73 16.24 -10.48
N GLY A 229 27.00 15.26 -9.96
CA GLY A 229 25.99 14.56 -10.74
C GLY A 229 26.54 13.64 -11.83
N LEU A 230 27.86 13.39 -11.90
CA LEU A 230 28.49 12.54 -12.92
C LEU A 230 28.28 11.05 -12.66
N VAL A 231 28.13 10.64 -11.39
CA VAL A 231 27.92 9.25 -10.97
C VAL A 231 26.74 9.20 -10.01
N LYS A 232 25.76 8.31 -10.27
CA LYS A 232 24.70 7.96 -9.30
C LYS A 232 25.07 6.65 -8.64
N ARG A 233 25.17 6.65 -7.32
CA ARG A 233 25.36 5.42 -6.55
C ARG A 233 24.15 5.17 -5.67
N GLY A 234 23.75 3.90 -5.54
CA GLY A 234 22.68 3.49 -4.64
C GLY A 234 23.03 2.28 -3.79
N ALA A 235 22.29 2.13 -2.70
CA ALA A 235 22.37 1.01 -1.77
C ALA A 235 20.97 0.58 -1.34
N ILE A 236 20.78 -0.73 -1.13
CA ILE A 236 19.57 -1.31 -0.55
C ILE A 236 19.83 -1.59 0.92
N PHE A 237 18.87 -1.21 1.76
CA PHE A 237 18.80 -1.57 3.17
C PHE A 237 17.65 -2.58 3.34
N SER A 238 17.96 -3.73 3.93
CA SER A 238 16.98 -4.80 4.23
C SER A 238 16.10 -4.40 5.43
N GLU A 239 15.46 -3.25 5.33
CA GLU A 239 14.50 -2.73 6.30
C GLU A 239 13.10 -3.09 5.77
N TYR A 240 12.46 -4.04 6.45
CA TYR A 240 11.11 -4.51 6.14
C TYR A 240 10.19 -4.25 7.32
N SER A 241 8.95 -3.90 7.03
CA SER A 241 7.89 -3.71 8.02
C SER A 241 6.55 -3.94 7.35
N GLU A 242 5.55 -4.17 8.16
CA GLU A 242 4.20 -4.46 7.70
C GLU A 242 3.23 -3.47 8.32
N ILE A 243 2.21 -3.08 7.56
CA ILE A 243 1.07 -2.32 8.06
C ILE A 243 -0.19 -3.08 7.70
N ILE A 244 -1.06 -3.30 8.68
CA ILE A 244 -2.38 -3.87 8.45
C ILE A 244 -3.34 -2.71 8.17
N VAL A 245 -3.96 -2.72 7.00
CA VAL A 245 -4.97 -1.73 6.61
C VAL A 245 -6.34 -2.28 6.93
N HIS A 246 -6.98 -1.72 7.95
CA HIS A 246 -8.32 -2.08 8.38
C HIS A 246 -9.37 -1.62 7.36
N PRO A 247 -10.50 -2.35 7.24
CA PRO A 247 -11.63 -1.86 6.46
C PRO A 247 -12.09 -0.51 7.01
N GLN A 248 -12.72 0.28 6.15
CA GLN A 248 -13.27 1.55 6.55
C GLN A 248 -14.45 1.32 7.50
N ILE A 249 -14.45 2.00 8.64
CA ILE A 249 -15.52 1.88 9.63
C ILE A 249 -16.37 3.16 9.62
N GLY A 250 -17.68 2.97 9.77
CA GLY A 250 -18.66 4.05 9.81
C GLY A 250 -19.49 4.04 11.08
N ARG A 251 -20.63 4.70 11.04
CA ARG A 251 -21.66 4.65 12.09
C ARG A 251 -22.93 4.06 11.50
N LEU A 252 -23.64 3.25 12.28
CA LEU A 252 -24.97 2.81 11.87
C LEU A 252 -25.97 3.96 12.03
N SER A 253 -26.84 4.12 11.04
CA SER A 253 -27.94 5.08 11.07
C SER A 253 -29.05 4.59 12.00
N SER A 254 -29.95 5.49 12.42
CA SER A 254 -31.14 5.11 13.20
C SER A 254 -32.04 4.13 12.44
N HIS A 255 -32.05 4.16 11.11
CA HIS A 255 -32.86 3.26 10.28
C HIS A 255 -32.42 1.80 10.39
N TRP A 256 -31.11 1.54 10.54
CA TRP A 256 -30.62 0.18 10.83
C TRP A 256 -31.28 -0.37 12.09
N ALA A 257 -31.32 0.49 13.08
CA ALA A 257 -31.84 0.23 14.38
C ALA A 257 -33.35 -0.08 14.33
N ASP A 258 -34.13 0.73 13.61
CA ASP A 258 -35.58 0.55 13.42
C ASP A 258 -35.92 -0.69 12.57
N ASP A 259 -35.10 -0.99 11.55
CA ASP A 259 -35.31 -2.13 10.66
C ASP A 259 -34.93 -3.46 11.32
N PHE A 260 -33.86 -3.48 12.12
CA PHE A 260 -33.27 -4.72 12.65
C PHE A 260 -33.66 -5.00 14.11
N PHE A 261 -33.93 -3.96 14.90
CA PHE A 261 -34.39 -4.06 16.27
C PHE A 261 -35.79 -3.46 16.36
N SER A 262 -36.75 -4.20 16.92
CA SER A 262 -38.03 -3.56 17.24
C SER A 262 -37.78 -2.35 18.15
N ILE A 263 -38.41 -1.21 17.86
CA ILE A 263 -38.32 0.05 18.62
C ILE A 263 -38.45 -0.18 20.15
N ALA A 264 -39.17 -1.23 20.56
CA ALA A 264 -39.32 -1.66 21.95
C ALA A 264 -38.01 -2.16 22.61
N GLU A 265 -37.14 -2.87 21.90
CA GLU A 265 -35.89 -3.42 22.45
C GLU A 265 -34.78 -2.36 22.56
N MET A 266 -34.78 -1.36 21.69
CA MET A 266 -33.82 -0.25 21.72
C MET A 266 -34.16 0.86 22.71
N ALA A 267 -35.45 1.13 22.93
CA ALA A 267 -35.89 2.01 24.02
C ALA A 267 -35.39 1.45 25.38
N GLN A 268 -35.35 0.14 25.54
CA GLN A 268 -34.82 -0.54 26.72
C GLN A 268 -33.30 -0.42 26.88
N GLN A 269 -32.51 -0.51 25.80
CA GLN A 269 -31.05 -0.30 25.86
C GLN A 269 -30.64 1.17 26.08
N ASN A 270 -31.36 2.13 25.48
CA ASN A 270 -31.06 3.55 25.65
C ASN A 270 -31.55 4.13 27.00
N GLN A 271 -32.52 3.48 27.65
CA GLN A 271 -32.92 3.83 29.02
C GLN A 271 -31.92 3.37 30.09
N SER A 272 -31.10 2.36 29.80
CA SER A 272 -29.99 1.89 30.66
C SER A 272 -28.77 2.84 30.73
N ARG A 273 -28.93 4.07 30.24
CA ARG A 273 -27.88 5.10 30.25
C ARG A 273 -27.73 5.82 31.60
N ARG A 274 -28.41 5.41 32.67
CA ARG A 274 -28.38 6.11 33.96
C ARG A 274 -28.38 5.18 35.18
N GLY A 275 -27.23 4.58 35.50
CA GLY A 275 -27.01 4.05 36.85
C GLY A 275 -25.80 3.15 36.98
N VAL A 276 -24.83 3.57 37.78
CA VAL A 276 -23.76 2.72 38.30
C VAL A 276 -24.23 2.25 39.68
N PHE A 277 -24.35 0.94 39.84
CA PHE A 277 -24.96 0.20 40.95
C PHE A 277 -26.50 0.24 41.00
N ASP A 278 -27.04 -0.96 41.20
CA ASP A 278 -28.44 -1.35 41.36
C ASP A 278 -29.15 -1.71 40.05
N ASP A 279 -29.68 -2.93 40.06
CA ASP A 279 -30.54 -3.53 39.06
C ASP A 279 -31.67 -2.51 38.78
N GLU A 280 -31.70 -1.93 37.57
CA GLU A 280 -32.38 -0.66 37.31
C GLU A 280 -33.90 -0.79 37.55
N PHE A 281 -34.41 0.02 38.51
CA PHE A 281 -35.80 0.09 38.94
C PHE A 281 -36.74 0.36 37.76
N ASN A 282 -37.64 -0.59 37.46
CA ASN A 282 -38.58 -0.46 36.35
C ASN A 282 -39.95 0.06 36.81
N HIS A 283 -40.66 -0.74 37.60
CA HIS A 283 -42.01 -0.45 38.05
C HIS A 283 -42.26 -1.13 39.40
N ILE A 284 -43.07 -0.51 40.26
CA ILE A 284 -43.54 -1.12 41.51
C ILE A 284 -44.91 -1.71 41.23
N ARG A 285 -45.05 -3.02 41.41
CA ARG A 285 -46.35 -3.70 41.26
C ARG A 285 -46.76 -4.37 42.57
N GLU A 286 -48.05 -4.67 42.68
CA GLU A 286 -48.58 -5.48 43.76
C GLU A 286 -47.89 -6.86 43.79
N TYR A 287 -47.58 -7.30 45.01
CA TYR A 287 -47.03 -8.61 45.31
C TYR A 287 -48.00 -9.69 44.87
N ARG A 288 -47.50 -10.65 44.09
CA ARG A 288 -48.26 -11.85 43.70
C ARG A 288 -47.66 -13.06 44.40
N SER A 289 -48.51 -14.03 44.72
CA SER A 289 -48.08 -15.30 45.30
C SER A 289 -47.09 -16.00 44.36
N GLY A 290 -45.81 -16.03 44.76
CA GLY A 290 -44.69 -16.55 43.97
C GLY A 290 -43.51 -15.57 43.85
N ASP A 291 -43.73 -14.30 44.15
CA ASP A 291 -42.66 -13.29 44.15
C ASP A 291 -41.70 -13.48 45.34
N SER A 292 -40.42 -13.19 45.12
CA SER A 292 -39.40 -13.28 46.18
C SER A 292 -39.63 -12.21 47.25
N GLN A 293 -39.65 -12.62 48.52
CA GLN A 293 -39.76 -11.70 49.66
C GLN A 293 -38.62 -10.67 49.72
N ARG A 294 -37.46 -10.98 49.13
CA ARG A 294 -36.32 -10.05 49.05
C ARG A 294 -36.53 -8.91 48.06
N ALA A 295 -37.47 -9.06 47.13
CA ALA A 295 -37.81 -8.03 46.15
C ALA A 295 -38.89 -7.06 46.67
N ILE A 296 -39.36 -7.20 47.91
CA ILE A 296 -40.37 -6.32 48.50
C ILE A 296 -39.76 -4.92 48.75
N HIS A 297 -40.36 -3.90 48.14
CA HIS A 297 -39.98 -2.52 48.35
C HIS A 297 -40.72 -1.92 49.55
N TRP A 298 -40.19 -2.18 50.76
CA TRP A 298 -40.83 -1.86 52.04
C TRP A 298 -41.33 -0.42 52.16
N ARG A 299 -40.61 0.55 51.61
CA ARG A 299 -40.98 1.96 51.66
C ARG A 299 -42.26 2.27 50.88
N SER A 300 -42.49 1.60 49.75
CA SER A 300 -43.73 1.76 48.97
C SER A 300 -44.86 0.94 49.57
N SER A 301 -44.56 -0.28 50.05
CA SER A 301 -45.54 -1.10 50.75
C SER A 301 -46.12 -0.40 51.98
N ALA A 302 -45.26 0.28 52.75
CA ALA A 302 -45.69 1.04 53.93
C ALA A 302 -46.57 2.26 53.61
N ARG A 303 -46.47 2.83 52.39
CA ARG A 303 -47.27 3.99 51.98
C ARG A 303 -48.63 3.62 51.40
N GLN A 304 -48.72 2.50 50.69
CA GLN A 304 -49.96 2.04 50.07
C GLN A 304 -50.76 1.06 50.93
N GLY A 305 -50.15 0.48 51.97
CA GLY A 305 -50.82 -0.49 52.86
C GLY A 305 -50.89 -1.90 52.29
N GLU A 306 -50.34 -2.12 51.10
CA GLU A 306 -50.28 -3.42 50.42
C GLU A 306 -48.83 -3.78 50.09
N LEU A 307 -48.51 -5.07 49.98
CA LEU A 307 -47.15 -5.51 49.67
C LEU A 307 -46.81 -5.18 48.21
N MET A 308 -45.76 -4.40 48.03
CA MET A 308 -45.28 -3.93 46.74
C MET A 308 -43.91 -4.54 46.42
N VAL A 309 -43.73 -5.03 45.20
CA VAL A 309 -42.50 -5.69 44.73
C VAL A 309 -41.80 -4.80 43.70
N GLN A 310 -40.49 -4.64 43.86
CA GLN A 310 -39.61 -4.03 42.88
C GLN A 310 -39.31 -5.06 41.79
N GLU A 311 -39.74 -4.76 40.57
CA GLU A 311 -39.45 -5.59 39.40
C GLU A 311 -38.17 -5.10 38.72
N TYR A 312 -37.20 -5.99 38.62
CA TYR A 312 -35.92 -5.74 37.97
C TYR A 312 -35.96 -6.25 36.52
N HIS A 313 -35.49 -5.43 35.57
CA HIS A 313 -35.34 -5.88 34.19
C HIS A 313 -34.06 -6.69 34.05
N GLN A 314 -34.19 -8.00 33.75
CA GLN A 314 -33.05 -8.74 33.21
C GLN A 314 -32.66 -8.13 31.85
N ASN A 315 -31.53 -7.43 31.81
CA ASN A 315 -30.93 -7.00 30.57
C ASN A 315 -30.54 -8.26 29.77
N ARG A 316 -31.35 -8.61 28.75
CA ARG A 316 -31.07 -9.74 27.88
C ARG A 316 -30.03 -9.31 26.85
N ASN A 317 -28.78 -9.49 27.23
CA ASN A 317 -27.65 -9.45 26.32
C ASN A 317 -27.77 -10.65 25.35
N TYR A 318 -28.01 -10.38 24.06
CA TYR A 318 -28.05 -11.40 23.01
C TYR A 318 -26.66 -11.54 22.38
N ASP A 319 -26.20 -12.77 22.20
CA ASP A 319 -24.98 -13.05 21.43
C ASP A 319 -25.19 -12.61 19.98
N LEU A 320 -24.15 -12.06 19.34
CA LEU A 320 -24.21 -11.67 17.94
C LEU A 320 -23.44 -12.68 17.10
N ILE A 321 -24.13 -13.29 16.15
CA ILE A 321 -23.55 -14.18 15.14
C ILE A 321 -23.63 -13.48 13.80
N ILE A 322 -22.51 -13.41 13.09
CA ILE A 322 -22.44 -12.83 11.75
C ILE A 322 -21.97 -13.91 10.81
N GLY A 323 -22.78 -14.22 9.81
CA GLY A 323 -22.36 -15.00 8.65
C GLY A 323 -22.06 -14.06 7.50
N LEU A 324 -20.81 -14.04 7.03
CA LEU A 324 -20.35 -13.17 5.97
C LEU A 324 -19.96 -14.00 4.74
N ASP A 325 -20.76 -13.93 3.68
CA ASP A 325 -20.49 -14.56 2.39
C ASP A 325 -19.88 -13.55 1.42
N LEU A 326 -18.55 -13.60 1.28
CA LEU A 326 -17.72 -12.80 0.38
C LEU A 326 -17.53 -13.51 -0.96
N TRP A 327 -18.64 -13.89 -1.57
CA TRP A 327 -18.62 -14.49 -2.90
C TRP A 327 -18.18 -13.47 -3.96
N LEU A 328 -17.18 -13.83 -4.77
CA LEU A 328 -16.72 -13.01 -5.88
C LEU A 328 -16.33 -13.90 -7.07
N PRO A 329 -16.86 -13.63 -8.29
CA PRO A 329 -16.52 -14.41 -9.46
C PRO A 329 -15.07 -14.14 -9.89
N SER A 330 -14.47 -15.07 -10.65
CA SER A 330 -13.06 -14.97 -11.07
C SER A 330 -12.77 -13.75 -11.95
N PHE A 331 -13.78 -13.27 -12.68
CA PHE A 331 -13.72 -12.04 -13.48
C PHE A 331 -14.80 -11.11 -12.93
N ALA A 332 -14.49 -10.46 -11.82
CA ALA A 332 -15.40 -9.52 -11.19
C ALA A 332 -15.26 -8.12 -11.78
N ASN A 333 -16.39 -7.43 -11.89
CA ASN A 333 -16.41 -6.01 -12.22
C ASN A 333 -16.15 -5.17 -10.96
N GLN A 334 -15.81 -3.89 -11.15
CA GLN A 334 -15.52 -2.97 -10.04
C GLN A 334 -16.67 -2.89 -9.02
N GLU A 335 -17.92 -2.83 -9.48
CA GLU A 335 -19.11 -2.80 -8.61
C GLU A 335 -19.21 -4.04 -7.69
N GLN A 336 -18.85 -5.22 -8.21
CA GLN A 336 -18.85 -6.46 -7.41
C GLN A 336 -17.71 -6.45 -6.38
N ALA A 337 -16.56 -5.86 -6.70
CA ALA A 337 -15.47 -5.66 -5.74
C ALA A 337 -15.86 -4.63 -4.66
N GLU A 338 -16.46 -3.51 -5.04
CA GLU A 338 -16.95 -2.49 -4.10
C GLU A 338 -18.00 -3.06 -3.14
N ARG A 339 -18.90 -3.92 -3.63
CA ARG A 339 -19.87 -4.66 -2.80
C ARG A 339 -19.20 -5.48 -1.69
N VAL A 340 -18.07 -6.12 -1.97
CA VAL A 340 -17.28 -6.83 -0.95
C VAL A 340 -16.75 -5.84 0.10
N GLU A 341 -16.19 -4.71 -0.33
CA GLU A 341 -15.68 -3.69 0.60
C GLU A 341 -16.78 -3.11 1.49
N TRP A 342 -17.96 -2.83 0.93
CA TRP A 342 -19.13 -2.38 1.68
C TRP A 342 -19.61 -3.43 2.68
N ALA A 343 -19.65 -4.69 2.29
CA ALA A 343 -20.04 -5.78 3.19
C ALA A 343 -19.12 -5.87 4.41
N ILE A 344 -17.81 -5.80 4.18
CA ILE A 344 -16.80 -5.88 5.24
C ILE A 344 -16.82 -4.64 6.13
N SER A 345 -16.98 -3.45 5.53
CA SER A 345 -17.10 -2.18 6.25
C SER A 345 -18.36 -2.15 7.14
N PHE A 346 -19.47 -2.68 6.63
CA PHE A 346 -20.72 -2.83 7.37
C PHE A 346 -20.56 -3.79 8.56
N VAL A 347 -20.00 -4.98 8.34
CA VAL A 347 -19.74 -5.96 9.41
C VAL A 347 -18.78 -5.38 10.45
N GLY A 348 -17.69 -4.75 10.05
CA GLY A 348 -16.76 -4.11 10.98
C GLY A 348 -17.43 -3.03 11.83
N THR A 349 -18.32 -2.25 11.23
CA THR A 349 -19.11 -1.23 11.93
C THR A 349 -20.10 -1.86 12.91
N LEU A 350 -20.84 -2.89 12.49
CA LEU A 350 -21.79 -3.62 13.33
C LEU A 350 -21.10 -4.27 14.53
N CYS A 351 -19.95 -4.90 14.30
CA CYS A 351 -19.13 -5.50 15.36
C CYS A 351 -18.64 -4.43 16.35
N ARG A 352 -18.13 -3.30 15.85
CA ARG A 352 -17.70 -2.17 16.68
C ARG A 352 -18.83 -1.66 17.56
N GLU A 353 -20.03 -1.53 17.00
CA GLU A 353 -21.20 -1.06 17.71
C GLU A 353 -21.66 -2.06 18.77
N HIS A 354 -21.73 -3.35 18.42
CA HIS A 354 -22.10 -4.41 19.35
C HIS A 354 -21.13 -4.51 20.54
N LEU A 355 -19.82 -4.51 20.28
CA LEU A 355 -18.79 -4.55 21.32
C LEU A 355 -18.77 -3.30 22.21
N ARG A 356 -19.31 -2.17 21.72
CA ARG A 356 -19.41 -0.93 22.50
C ARG A 356 -20.60 -0.94 23.46
N TYR A 357 -21.72 -1.55 23.08
CA TYR A 357 -22.95 -1.54 23.87
C TYR A 357 -23.14 -2.78 24.75
N SER A 358 -22.60 -3.93 24.32
CA SER A 358 -22.76 -5.20 25.03
C SER A 358 -21.52 -5.50 25.87
N ARG A 359 -21.71 -5.74 27.17
CA ARG A 359 -20.59 -6.00 28.11
C ARG A 359 -20.35 -7.48 28.42
N ASP A 360 -21.31 -8.36 28.12
CA ASP A 360 -21.26 -9.80 28.41
C ASP A 360 -21.88 -10.65 27.26
N THR A 361 -21.63 -10.28 26.01
CA THR A 361 -22.08 -11.05 24.84
C THR A 361 -20.91 -11.66 24.10
N LYS A 362 -21.15 -12.83 23.51
CA LYS A 362 -20.24 -13.44 22.57
C LYS A 362 -20.49 -12.88 21.17
N LEU A 363 -19.41 -12.53 20.49
CA LEU A 363 -19.43 -12.18 19.07
C LEU A 363 -18.78 -13.32 18.28
N THR A 364 -19.54 -13.92 17.37
CA THR A 364 -19.06 -14.98 16.48
C THR A 364 -19.19 -14.50 15.04
N LEU A 365 -18.08 -14.49 14.31
CA LEU A 365 -18.03 -14.16 12.89
C LEU A 365 -17.62 -15.42 12.12
N VAL A 366 -18.50 -15.90 11.25
CA VAL A 366 -18.20 -16.94 10.26
C VAL A 366 -18.11 -16.25 8.92
N SER A 367 -16.98 -16.38 8.23
CA SER A 367 -16.78 -15.82 6.90
C SER A 367 -16.52 -16.93 5.89
N GLN A 368 -17.11 -16.83 4.70
CA GLN A 368 -16.77 -17.65 3.56
C GLN A 368 -16.38 -16.78 2.36
N GLY A 369 -15.34 -17.18 1.64
CA GLY A 369 -14.90 -16.51 0.42
C GLY A 369 -14.01 -17.46 -0.37
N LYS A 370 -12.69 -17.25 -0.28
CA LYS A 370 -11.71 -18.25 -0.75
C LYS A 370 -11.53 -19.41 0.22
N SER A 371 -11.64 -19.14 1.51
CA SER A 371 -11.59 -20.09 2.63
C SER A 371 -12.81 -19.87 3.53
N LEU A 372 -13.17 -20.91 4.29
CA LEU A 372 -14.11 -20.82 5.40
C LEU A 372 -13.34 -20.51 6.68
N GLU A 373 -13.67 -19.41 7.34
CA GLU A 373 -12.96 -18.92 8.51
C GLU A 373 -13.94 -18.57 9.63
N LEU A 374 -13.56 -18.89 10.86
CA LEU A 374 -14.36 -18.67 12.07
C LEU A 374 -13.52 -17.83 13.05
N LEU A 375 -14.11 -16.74 13.54
CA LEU A 375 -13.55 -15.93 14.60
C LEU A 375 -14.57 -15.79 15.73
N GLU A 376 -14.17 -16.18 16.93
CA GLU A 376 -14.89 -15.85 18.16
C GLU A 376 -14.14 -14.76 18.90
N VAL A 377 -14.83 -13.66 19.22
CA VAL A 377 -14.22 -12.50 19.87
C VAL A 377 -14.77 -12.37 21.29
N GLY A 378 -13.85 -12.35 22.25
CA GLY A 378 -14.15 -12.03 23.65
C GLY A 378 -14.19 -10.51 23.89
N ILE A 379 -14.74 -10.11 25.04
CA ILE A 379 -14.95 -8.69 25.40
C ILE A 379 -13.60 -7.97 25.62
N GLY A 380 -13.47 -6.75 25.09
CA GLY A 380 -12.35 -5.84 25.33
C GLY A 380 -11.87 -5.09 24.09
N SER A 381 -11.08 -4.03 24.30
CA SER A 381 -10.50 -3.21 23.20
C SER A 381 -9.61 -4.03 22.27
N MET A 382 -8.86 -4.99 22.81
CA MET A 382 -8.06 -5.92 21.98
C MET A 382 -8.95 -6.76 21.06
N GLY A 383 -10.16 -7.13 21.48
CA GLY A 383 -11.08 -7.93 20.67
C GLY A 383 -11.49 -7.23 19.37
N LEU A 384 -11.74 -5.92 19.42
CA LEU A 384 -12.06 -5.14 18.22
C LEU A 384 -10.85 -5.04 17.28
N GLU A 385 -9.65 -4.81 17.79
CA GLU A 385 -8.44 -4.77 16.96
C GLU A 385 -8.21 -6.09 16.23
N TYR A 386 -8.32 -7.23 16.94
CA TYR A 386 -8.20 -8.55 16.33
C TYR A 386 -9.28 -8.82 15.29
N LEU A 387 -10.51 -8.37 15.53
CA LEU A 387 -11.61 -8.48 14.57
C LEU A 387 -11.33 -7.68 13.30
N LEU A 388 -10.83 -6.44 13.43
CA LEU A 388 -10.49 -5.61 12.28
C LEU A 388 -9.26 -6.14 11.52
N ASP A 389 -8.27 -6.68 12.23
CA ASP A 389 -7.13 -7.39 11.64
C ASP A 389 -7.65 -8.60 10.83
N PHE A 390 -8.59 -9.39 11.37
CA PHE A 390 -9.21 -10.51 10.68
C PHE A 390 -9.99 -10.06 9.42
N LEU A 391 -10.87 -9.06 9.54
CA LEU A 391 -11.61 -8.50 8.41
C LEU A 391 -10.70 -7.93 7.31
N ALA A 392 -9.54 -7.36 7.69
CA ALA A 392 -8.55 -6.88 6.75
C ALA A 392 -7.92 -8.01 5.93
N THR A 393 -7.77 -9.22 6.50
CA THR A 393 -7.15 -10.37 5.83
C THR A 393 -8.10 -11.23 5.02
N LEU A 394 -9.42 -11.06 5.17
CA LEU A 394 -10.42 -11.86 4.45
C LEU A 394 -10.31 -11.69 2.93
N GLU A 395 -10.10 -12.80 2.23
CA GLU A 395 -10.05 -12.83 0.76
C GLU A 395 -11.39 -13.28 0.15
N PRO A 396 -12.02 -12.44 -0.71
CA PRO A 396 -13.20 -12.84 -1.44
C PRO A 396 -12.87 -13.89 -2.51
N GLY A 397 -13.84 -14.74 -2.85
CA GLY A 397 -13.61 -15.78 -3.85
C GLY A 397 -14.85 -16.60 -4.18
N LYS A 398 -14.68 -17.60 -5.04
CA LYS A 398 -15.73 -18.58 -5.28
C LYS A 398 -15.80 -19.52 -4.07
N SER A 399 -16.91 -19.48 -3.35
CA SER A 399 -17.16 -20.42 -2.26
C SER A 399 -17.29 -21.85 -2.80
N GLN A 400 -16.59 -22.78 -2.15
CA GLN A 400 -16.72 -24.23 -2.36
C GLN A 400 -17.33 -24.91 -1.13
N THR A 401 -17.53 -24.17 -0.04
CA THR A 401 -17.86 -24.67 1.31
C THR A 401 -19.22 -24.20 1.79
N ASP A 402 -20.12 -23.90 0.84
CA ASP A 402 -21.47 -23.35 1.11
C ASP A 402 -22.27 -24.18 2.13
N GLY A 403 -22.23 -25.51 2.03
CA GLY A 403 -22.92 -26.40 2.98
C GLY A 403 -22.28 -26.46 4.37
N GLU A 404 -20.95 -26.33 4.45
CA GLU A 404 -20.22 -26.29 5.73
C GLU A 404 -20.47 -24.96 6.46
N PHE A 405 -20.50 -23.85 5.71
CA PHE A 405 -20.84 -22.52 6.21
C PHE A 405 -22.24 -22.51 6.85
N ALA A 406 -23.25 -23.06 6.16
CA ALA A 406 -24.60 -23.16 6.71
C ALA A 406 -24.64 -23.97 8.01
N LYS A 407 -23.98 -25.14 8.03
CA LYS A 407 -23.90 -26.00 9.22
C LYS A 407 -23.24 -25.31 10.41
N LEU A 408 -22.13 -24.59 10.18
CA LEU A 408 -21.45 -23.82 11.22
C LEU A 408 -22.35 -22.74 11.80
N ILE A 409 -23.03 -21.96 10.97
CA ILE A 409 -23.96 -20.92 11.45
C ILE A 409 -25.04 -21.53 12.36
N SER A 410 -25.63 -22.65 11.96
CA SER A 410 -26.69 -23.28 12.77
C SER A 410 -26.18 -23.88 14.07
N GLN A 411 -25.01 -24.53 14.05
CA GLN A 411 -24.36 -25.05 15.26
C GLN A 411 -24.06 -23.95 16.29
N MET A 412 -23.75 -22.75 15.81
CA MET A 412 -23.48 -21.60 16.67
C MET A 412 -24.75 -20.88 17.10
N SER A 413 -25.80 -20.95 16.27
CA SER A 413 -27.07 -20.30 16.54
C SER A 413 -27.75 -20.89 17.77
N SER A 414 -28.20 -20.01 18.66
CA SER A 414 -29.00 -20.36 19.83
C SER A 414 -30.25 -19.50 19.88
N PRO A 415 -31.31 -19.91 20.62
CA PRO A 415 -32.49 -19.07 20.84
C PRO A 415 -32.19 -17.71 21.49
N ARG A 416 -30.99 -17.53 22.07
CA ARG A 416 -30.50 -16.28 22.66
C ARG A 416 -29.46 -15.55 21.80
N SER A 417 -29.24 -16.01 20.57
CA SER A 417 -28.39 -15.34 19.60
C SER A 417 -29.21 -14.53 18.61
N ARG A 418 -28.60 -13.46 18.12
CA ARG A 418 -29.05 -12.68 16.97
C ARG A 418 -28.10 -12.95 15.82
N THR A 419 -28.63 -13.45 14.70
CA THR A 419 -27.82 -13.86 13.55
C THR A 419 -28.01 -12.91 12.37
N VAL A 420 -26.94 -12.31 11.89
CA VAL A 420 -26.92 -11.46 10.69
C VAL A 420 -26.20 -12.21 9.58
N LEU A 421 -26.92 -12.56 8.52
CA LEU A 421 -26.32 -13.19 7.33
C LEU A 421 -26.17 -12.15 6.24
N LEU A 422 -24.94 -11.81 5.87
CA LEU A 422 -24.62 -10.85 4.84
C LEU A 422 -24.01 -11.57 3.63
N THR A 423 -24.54 -11.34 2.44
CA THR A 423 -24.01 -11.96 1.21
C THR A 423 -23.73 -10.93 0.12
N THR A 424 -22.63 -11.13 -0.60
CA THR A 424 -22.25 -10.35 -1.78
C THR A 424 -22.78 -10.92 -3.09
N ARG A 425 -23.51 -12.05 -3.07
CA ARG A 425 -24.12 -12.64 -4.28
C ARG A 425 -25.18 -11.68 -4.84
N ASN A 426 -25.11 -11.39 -6.14
CA ASN A 426 -26.13 -10.62 -6.84
C ASN A 426 -26.99 -11.59 -7.66
N GLU A 427 -28.22 -11.85 -7.24
CA GLU A 427 -29.15 -12.69 -8.00
C GLU A 427 -30.25 -11.85 -8.63
N THR A 428 -29.86 -10.90 -9.48
CA THR A 428 -30.75 -10.08 -10.31
C THR A 428 -31.42 -10.87 -11.47
N GLY A 429 -31.57 -12.19 -11.34
CA GLY A 429 -32.08 -13.09 -12.38
C GLY A 429 -33.30 -13.90 -11.96
N SER A 430 -34.49 -13.29 -11.98
CA SER A 430 -35.83 -13.90 -12.14
C SER A 430 -36.28 -15.06 -11.23
N LYS A 431 -35.51 -15.56 -10.27
CA LYS A 431 -35.98 -16.52 -9.26
C LYS A 431 -35.85 -15.89 -7.87
N LYS A 432 -36.99 -15.67 -7.23
CA LYS A 432 -37.20 -15.05 -5.90
C LYS A 432 -36.56 -15.78 -4.71
N HIS A 433 -35.65 -16.71 -4.91
CA HIS A 433 -34.96 -17.40 -3.81
C HIS A 433 -33.47 -17.10 -3.93
N ASN A 434 -32.95 -16.38 -2.95
CA ASN A 434 -31.52 -16.15 -2.78
C ASN A 434 -30.84 -17.53 -2.65
N ARG A 435 -29.87 -17.85 -3.49
CA ARG A 435 -29.20 -19.15 -3.49
C ARG A 435 -28.64 -19.56 -2.13
N LEU A 436 -28.20 -18.62 -1.31
CA LEU A 436 -27.81 -18.95 0.07
C LEU A 436 -28.98 -19.45 0.89
N GLN A 437 -30.14 -18.82 0.76
CA GLN A 437 -31.37 -19.31 1.41
C GLN A 437 -31.72 -20.72 0.91
N THR A 438 -31.63 -20.96 -0.40
CA THR A 438 -31.81 -22.31 -0.97
C THR A 438 -30.80 -23.31 -0.42
N ILE A 439 -29.53 -22.92 -0.23
CA ILE A 439 -28.51 -23.79 0.38
C ILE A 439 -28.87 -24.15 1.82
N PHE A 440 -29.34 -23.20 2.62
CA PHE A 440 -29.77 -23.49 4.00
C PHE A 440 -30.98 -24.45 4.01
N GLU A 441 -31.93 -24.26 3.09
CA GLU A 441 -33.08 -25.15 2.90
C GLU A 441 -32.66 -26.56 2.42
N GLU A 442 -31.79 -26.66 1.42
CA GLU A 442 -31.28 -27.92 0.87
C GLU A 442 -30.47 -28.73 1.90
N GLN A 443 -29.74 -28.05 2.78
CA GLN A 443 -28.99 -28.70 3.85
C GLN A 443 -29.86 -29.07 5.06
N GLY A 444 -31.14 -28.66 5.10
CA GLY A 444 -32.06 -28.90 6.21
C GLY A 444 -31.61 -28.22 7.51
N VAL A 445 -31.01 -27.04 7.39
CA VAL A 445 -30.35 -26.34 8.50
C VAL A 445 -31.26 -25.22 9.01
N GLU A 446 -31.66 -25.30 10.28
CA GLU A 446 -32.44 -24.25 10.96
C GLU A 446 -31.51 -23.28 11.70
N VAL A 447 -31.72 -21.98 11.51
CA VAL A 447 -31.06 -20.93 12.29
C VAL A 447 -31.96 -20.59 13.47
N HIS A 448 -31.46 -20.84 14.68
CA HIS A 448 -32.19 -20.56 15.90
C HIS A 448 -32.09 -19.08 16.31
N GLY A 449 -33.12 -18.58 16.99
CA GLY A 449 -33.16 -17.19 17.47
C GLY A 449 -33.66 -16.19 16.42
N GLN A 450 -33.40 -14.91 16.67
CA GLN A 450 -33.71 -13.84 15.70
C GLN A 450 -32.63 -13.85 14.62
N TRP A 451 -33.01 -13.96 13.35
CA TRP A 451 -32.05 -13.86 12.25
C TRP A 451 -32.60 -13.09 11.07
N ARG A 452 -31.69 -12.50 10.29
CA ARG A 452 -32.03 -11.83 9.04
C ARG A 452 -30.91 -11.96 8.03
N MET A 453 -31.30 -12.16 6.77
CA MET A 453 -30.40 -12.13 5.63
C MET A 453 -30.43 -10.74 4.97
N ILE A 454 -29.24 -10.25 4.61
CA ILE A 454 -29.00 -8.97 3.98
C ILE A 454 -28.16 -9.20 2.74
N GLU A 455 -28.58 -8.61 1.64
CA GLU A 455 -27.77 -8.52 0.43
C GLU A 455 -26.89 -7.27 0.53
N ALA A 456 -25.59 -7.42 0.27
CA ALA A 456 -24.61 -6.35 0.44
C ALA A 456 -24.66 -5.30 -0.67
N ASP A 457 -25.83 -4.95 -1.19
CA ASP A 457 -25.95 -3.90 -2.20
C ASP A 457 -25.52 -2.54 -1.59
N PRO A 458 -24.55 -1.83 -2.20
CA PRO A 458 -24.13 -0.50 -1.73
C PRO A 458 -25.30 0.48 -1.54
N GLU A 459 -26.34 0.43 -2.38
CA GLU A 459 -27.51 1.31 -2.26
C GLU A 459 -28.36 1.00 -1.03
N VAL A 460 -28.40 -0.27 -0.61
CA VAL A 460 -29.12 -0.71 0.60
C VAL A 460 -28.28 -0.41 1.82
N LEU A 461 -26.99 -0.80 1.80
CA LEU A 461 -26.08 -0.63 2.93
C LEU A 461 -25.82 0.85 3.24
N SER A 462 -25.76 1.74 2.25
CA SER A 462 -25.58 3.18 2.47
C SER A 462 -26.74 3.84 3.24
N ARG A 463 -27.94 3.25 3.27
CA ARG A 463 -29.04 3.73 4.13
C ARG A 463 -28.76 3.46 5.61
N TRP A 464 -28.01 2.40 5.88
CA TRP A 464 -27.71 1.93 7.23
C TRP A 464 -26.31 2.33 7.70
N LEU A 465 -25.35 2.51 6.80
CA LEU A 465 -23.95 2.80 7.11
C LEU A 465 -23.53 4.16 6.58
N VAL A 466 -23.12 5.03 7.49
CA VAL A 466 -22.48 6.32 7.17
C VAL A 466 -21.00 6.20 7.47
N LEU A 467 -20.16 6.19 6.44
CA LEU A 467 -18.71 6.05 6.58
C LEU A 467 -18.09 7.34 7.17
N GLU A 468 -17.11 7.22 8.05
CA GLU A 468 -16.53 8.36 8.80
C GLU A 468 -15.69 9.34 7.95
N THR A 469 -15.62 9.17 6.62
CA THR A 469 -14.88 10.07 5.72
C THR A 469 -15.75 11.08 4.97
N ASP A 470 -17.07 11.03 5.16
CA ASP A 470 -18.03 11.98 4.57
C ASP A 470 -18.47 13.08 5.55
#